data_AF-A0A6A3HFK0-F1
#
_entry.id   AF-A0A6A3HFK0-F1
#
_cell.length_a   1.000
_cell.length_b   1.000
_cell.length_c   1.000
_cell.angle_alpha   90.00
_cell.angle_beta   90.00
_cell.angle_gamma   90.00
#
_symmetry.space_group_name_H-M   'P 1'
#
loop_
_entity.id
_entity.type
_entity.pdbx_description
1 polymer ?
#
loop_
_entity_poly.entity_id
_entity_poly.type
_entity_poly.pdbx_seq_one_letter_code
_entity_poly.pdbx_strand_id
1 'polypeptide(L)'
;MATINDMSEYERNVDLSTVNQLADCEEVNAIVIKRLEMRDRLDLVHIRLGLPTLPSAGMVADWEEVLAKEEQLIHQEYGIDHYAANSQTEMDSDVDDEQMPRRHARAATGEVMMNSYFRILRHAEDAPMDAVDLPLATLMQAANQDAFTKWCSLYRKRFKIPATKRRAQPADIRTWLIAQPMALRHLFAFLPYPEREAKDWKLEQLEA
;
A
#
# COMPACT_ATOMS: atom_id res chain seq x y z
N MET A 1 19.62 4.08 32.59
CA MET A 1 18.56 3.93 31.58
C MET A 1 18.47 2.46 31.25
N ALA A 2 17.35 1.80 31.56
CA ALA A 2 17.17 0.39 31.22
C ALA A 2 16.98 0.29 29.70
N THR A 3 17.85 -0.45 29.01
CA THR A 3 17.70 -0.70 27.58
C THR A 3 16.64 -1.78 27.35
N ILE A 4 16.08 -1.86 26.14
CA ILE A 4 15.09 -2.89 25.76
C ILE A 4 15.60 -4.32 26.00
N ASN A 5 16.92 -4.50 26.06
CA ASN A 5 17.61 -5.76 26.30
C ASN A 5 17.79 -6.09 27.79
N ASP A 6 17.52 -5.14 28.70
CA ASP A 6 17.66 -5.35 30.13
C ASP A 6 16.33 -5.80 30.74
N MET A 7 16.31 -7.02 31.28
CA MET A 7 15.16 -7.50 32.08
C MET A 7 15.30 -7.07 33.54
N SER A 8 14.24 -6.56 34.12
CA SER A 8 14.11 -6.40 35.57
C SER A 8 14.05 -7.76 36.28
N GLU A 9 14.27 -7.79 37.60
CA GLU A 9 14.11 -9.02 38.39
C GLU A 9 12.68 -9.56 38.35
N TYR A 10 11.70 -8.67 38.29
CA TYR A 10 10.30 -9.04 38.16
C TYR A 10 10.01 -9.73 36.82
N GLU A 11 10.43 -9.12 35.70
CA GLU A 11 10.25 -9.70 34.37
C GLU A 11 10.91 -11.08 34.26
N ARG A 12 12.09 -11.26 34.87
CA ARG A 12 12.81 -12.54 34.89
C ARG A 12 12.08 -13.66 35.62
N ASN A 13 11.42 -13.34 36.73
CA ASN A 13 10.91 -14.34 37.67
C ASN A 13 9.39 -14.54 37.59
N VAL A 14 8.66 -13.67 36.88
CA VAL A 14 7.20 -13.82 36.74
C VAL A 14 6.85 -15.11 36.00
N ASP A 15 5.84 -15.82 36.48
CA ASP A 15 5.30 -17.01 35.80
C ASP A 15 4.39 -16.56 34.65
N LEU A 16 4.80 -16.85 33.41
CA LEU A 16 4.08 -16.46 32.20
C LEU A 16 2.68 -17.09 32.08
N SER A 17 2.41 -18.19 32.79
CA SER A 17 1.09 -18.83 32.82
C SER A 17 0.06 -18.04 33.62
N THR A 18 0.53 -17.19 34.54
CA THR A 18 -0.31 -16.34 35.39
C THR A 18 -0.55 -14.95 34.81
N VAL A 19 0.21 -14.57 33.77
CA VAL A 19 0.10 -13.28 33.08
C VAL A 19 -0.97 -13.39 32.00
N ASN A 20 -1.94 -12.46 32.01
CA ASN A 20 -2.90 -12.36 30.90
C ASN A 20 -2.21 -11.80 29.65
N GLN A 21 -1.65 -12.70 28.85
CA GLN A 21 -0.92 -12.38 27.62
C GLN A 21 -1.77 -11.66 26.55
N LEU A 22 -3.09 -11.72 26.66
CA LEU A 22 -4.01 -11.03 25.75
C LEU A 22 -4.25 -9.56 26.12
N ALA A 23 -3.86 -9.13 27.33
CA ALA A 23 -4.01 -7.75 27.74
C ALA A 23 -2.99 -6.86 27.00
N ASP A 24 -3.48 -5.86 26.27
CA ASP A 24 -2.65 -4.87 25.57
C ASP A 24 -2.30 -3.70 26.49
N CYS A 25 -1.46 -3.97 27.50
CA CYS A 25 -0.91 -2.95 28.40
C CYS A 25 0.62 -3.01 28.42
N GLU A 26 1.24 -1.90 28.81
CA GLU A 26 2.69 -1.70 28.72
C GLU A 26 3.46 -2.75 29.55
N GLU A 27 2.95 -3.12 30.72
CA GLU A 27 3.59 -4.09 31.62
C GLU A 27 3.64 -5.50 31.00
N VAL A 28 2.54 -5.94 30.38
CA VAL A 28 2.47 -7.23 29.70
C VAL A 28 3.31 -7.21 28.43
N ASN A 29 3.28 -6.11 27.68
CA ASN A 29 4.04 -5.94 26.45
C ASN A 29 5.55 -5.99 26.70
N ALA A 30 6.03 -5.38 27.79
CA ALA A 30 7.44 -5.45 28.19
C ALA A 30 7.90 -6.89 28.47
N ILE A 31 7.07 -7.68 29.17
CA ILE A 31 7.36 -9.10 29.46
C ILE A 31 7.34 -9.93 28.17
N VAL A 32 6.29 -9.79 27.35
CA VAL A 32 6.10 -10.52 26.09
C VAL A 32 7.26 -10.27 25.13
N ILE A 33 7.68 -9.01 24.96
CA ILE A 33 8.76 -8.64 24.03
C ILE A 33 10.09 -9.30 24.42
N LYS A 34 10.37 -9.42 25.73
CA LYS A 34 11.66 -9.89 26.26
C LYS A 34 11.72 -11.41 26.48
N ARG A 35 10.59 -12.07 26.78
CA ARG A 35 10.57 -13.48 27.20
C ARG A 35 9.94 -14.46 26.23
N LEU A 36 9.18 -13.98 25.24
CA LEU A 36 8.62 -14.84 24.21
C LEU A 36 9.47 -14.79 22.94
N GLU A 37 9.57 -15.94 22.27
CA GLU A 37 10.23 -16.04 20.98
C GLU A 37 9.51 -15.19 19.93
N MET A 38 10.21 -14.79 18.87
CA MET A 38 9.63 -13.93 17.82
C MET A 38 8.35 -14.52 17.22
N ARG A 39 8.28 -15.85 17.10
CA ARG A 39 7.11 -16.54 16.58
C ARG A 39 5.90 -16.41 17.51
N ASP A 40 6.07 -16.73 18.79
CA ASP A 40 5.00 -16.66 19.79
C ASP A 40 4.48 -15.23 19.96
N ARG A 41 5.38 -14.24 19.87
CA ARG A 41 5.01 -12.81 19.87
C ARG A 41 4.12 -12.46 18.69
N LEU A 42 4.42 -12.97 17.49
CA LEU A 42 3.62 -12.72 16.29
C LEU A 42 2.23 -13.36 16.40
N ASP A 43 2.16 -14.61 16.86
CA ASP A 43 0.89 -15.30 17.05
C ASP A 43 0.00 -14.59 18.08
N LEU A 44 0.60 -14.10 19.17
CA LEU A 44 -0.09 -13.32 20.20
C LEU A 44 -0.64 -11.99 19.63
N VAL A 45 0.11 -11.30 18.77
CA VAL A 45 -0.37 -10.10 18.06
C VAL A 45 -1.56 -10.44 17.15
N HIS A 46 -1.49 -11.54 16.40
CA HIS A 46 -2.60 -11.99 15.56
C HIS A 46 -3.86 -12.26 16.40
N ILE A 47 -3.72 -12.97 17.52
CA ILE A 47 -4.83 -13.28 18.42
C ILE A 47 -5.45 -12.00 18.99
N ARG A 48 -4.65 -11.03 19.44
CA ARG A 48 -5.15 -9.74 19.98
C ARG A 48 -5.92 -8.93 18.93
N LEU A 49 -5.53 -9.02 17.67
CA LEU A 49 -6.19 -8.34 16.55
C LEU A 49 -7.38 -9.13 15.97
N GLY A 50 -7.67 -10.33 16.49
CA GLY A 50 -8.69 -11.22 15.94
C GLY A 50 -8.35 -11.76 14.54
N LEU A 51 -7.07 -11.81 14.20
CA LEU A 51 -6.57 -12.34 12.94
C LEU A 51 -6.25 -13.84 13.07
N PRO A 52 -6.41 -14.63 11.99
CA PRO A 52 -5.95 -16.01 11.96
C PRO A 52 -4.43 -16.08 12.20
N THR A 53 -3.98 -16.98 13.07
CA THR A 53 -2.55 -17.26 13.27
C THR A 53 -1.97 -17.90 12.02
N LEU A 54 -0.78 -17.45 11.61
CA LEU A 54 -0.14 -17.98 10.41
C LEU A 54 0.27 -19.45 10.64
N PRO A 55 0.18 -20.35 9.65
CA PRO A 55 0.70 -21.70 9.78
C PRO A 55 2.20 -21.67 10.13
N SER A 56 2.62 -22.45 11.12
CA SER A 56 4.05 -22.63 11.43
C SER A 56 4.76 -23.54 10.43
N ALA A 57 4.00 -24.36 9.69
CA ALA A 57 4.55 -25.09 8.56
C ALA A 57 4.98 -24.05 7.52
N GLY A 58 6.26 -24.07 7.15
CA GLY A 58 6.77 -23.18 6.11
C GLY A 58 5.94 -23.26 4.84
N MET A 59 5.91 -22.19 4.05
CA MET A 59 5.25 -22.24 2.75
C MET A 59 5.92 -23.33 1.91
N VAL A 60 5.13 -24.32 1.48
CA VAL A 60 5.55 -25.27 0.46
C VAL A 60 5.46 -24.54 -0.86
N ALA A 61 6.56 -23.93 -1.24
CA ALA A 61 6.75 -23.28 -2.52
C ALA A 61 8.01 -23.86 -3.18
N ASP A 62 8.00 -23.90 -4.51
CA ASP A 62 9.24 -24.10 -5.26
C ASP A 62 10.08 -22.83 -5.13
N TRP A 63 10.94 -22.81 -4.11
CA TRP A 63 11.75 -21.65 -3.79
C TRP A 63 12.75 -21.34 -4.90
N GLU A 64 13.22 -22.33 -5.67
CA GLU A 64 14.10 -22.08 -6.81
C GLU A 64 13.35 -21.31 -7.90
N GLU A 65 12.11 -21.71 -8.21
CA GLU A 65 11.29 -21.00 -9.19
C GLU A 65 10.91 -19.59 -8.71
N VAL A 66 10.54 -19.45 -7.44
CA VAL A 66 10.15 -18.14 -6.85
C VAL A 66 11.34 -17.20 -6.79
N LEU A 67 12.51 -17.69 -6.35
CA LEU A 67 13.73 -16.88 -6.27
C LEU A 67 14.23 -16.50 -7.67
N ALA A 68 14.17 -17.40 -8.65
CA ALA A 68 14.56 -17.09 -10.02
C ALA A 68 13.65 -16.02 -10.65
N LYS A 69 12.34 -16.07 -10.37
CA LYS A 69 11.40 -15.03 -10.80
C LYS A 69 11.65 -13.70 -10.10
N GLU A 70 11.89 -13.71 -8.80
CA GLU A 70 12.19 -12.49 -8.04
C GLU A 70 13.50 -11.87 -8.51
N GLU A 71 14.54 -12.68 -8.71
CA GLU A 71 15.81 -12.24 -9.28
C GLU A 71 15.60 -11.62 -10.66
N GLN A 72 14.82 -12.25 -11.54
CA GLN A 72 14.49 -11.69 -12.85
C GLN A 72 13.75 -10.35 -12.73
N LEU A 73 12.77 -10.23 -11.84
CA LEU A 73 12.04 -8.99 -11.60
C LEU A 73 12.96 -7.89 -11.07
N ILE A 74 13.89 -8.24 -10.19
CA ILE A 74 14.90 -7.32 -9.66
C ILE A 74 15.82 -6.84 -10.78
N HIS A 75 16.34 -7.74 -11.62
CA HIS A 75 17.18 -7.37 -12.75
C HIS A 75 16.44 -6.48 -13.76
N GLN A 76 15.16 -6.76 -14.01
CA GLN A 76 14.28 -5.91 -14.82
C GLN A 76 14.10 -4.52 -14.21
N GLU A 77 13.86 -4.44 -12.90
CA GLU A 77 13.71 -3.16 -12.17
C GLU A 77 15.00 -2.33 -12.19
N TYR A 78 16.17 -3.00 -12.16
CA TYR A 78 17.48 -2.35 -12.29
C TYR A 78 17.90 -2.07 -13.75
N GLY A 79 17.05 -2.40 -14.73
CA GLY A 79 17.35 -2.21 -16.16
C GLY A 79 18.47 -3.11 -16.68
N ILE A 80 18.80 -4.18 -15.95
CA ILE A 80 19.72 -5.24 -16.37
C ILE A 80 18.93 -6.27 -17.18
N ASP A 81 18.31 -5.81 -18.27
CA ASP A 81 17.80 -6.72 -19.28
C ASP A 81 18.92 -7.13 -20.23
N HIS A 82 18.78 -8.33 -20.81
CA HIS A 82 19.66 -8.94 -21.81
C HIS A 82 20.04 -8.04 -23.01
N TYR A 83 19.45 -6.85 -23.14
CA TYR A 83 19.82 -5.82 -24.11
C TYR A 83 21.18 -5.16 -23.80
N ALA A 84 21.64 -5.16 -22.55
CA ALA A 84 22.94 -4.57 -22.19
C ALA A 84 24.16 -5.44 -22.52
N ALA A 85 23.96 -6.72 -22.89
CA ALA A 85 25.06 -7.63 -23.20
C ALA A 85 25.60 -7.49 -24.64
N ASN A 86 24.83 -6.91 -25.57
CA ASN A 86 25.25 -6.72 -26.96
C ASN A 86 24.49 -5.53 -27.57
N SER A 87 25.03 -4.32 -27.44
CA SER A 87 25.14 -3.36 -28.55
C SER A 87 25.54 -1.99 -28.00
N GLN A 88 26.84 -1.67 -28.14
CA GLN A 88 27.20 -0.29 -28.44
C GLN A 88 26.69 0.00 -29.84
N THR A 89 25.53 0.63 -29.96
CA THR A 89 25.27 1.56 -31.06
C THR A 89 24.50 2.75 -30.51
N GLU A 90 25.11 3.90 -30.70
CA GLU A 90 24.53 5.22 -30.53
C GLU A 90 23.20 5.27 -31.30
N MET A 91 22.08 5.18 -30.58
CA MET A 91 20.79 5.59 -31.08
C MET A 91 20.16 6.49 -30.04
N ASP A 92 20.32 7.79 -30.29
CA ASP A 92 19.43 8.84 -29.84
C ASP A 92 17.99 8.41 -30.18
N SER A 93 17.29 7.89 -29.18
CA SER A 93 15.89 7.55 -29.26
C SER A 93 15.28 7.81 -27.90
N ASP A 94 14.27 8.68 -27.87
CA ASP A 94 13.40 8.95 -26.74
C ASP A 94 12.84 7.62 -26.20
N VAL A 95 13.50 7.04 -25.20
CA VAL A 95 12.99 5.88 -24.46
C VAL A 95 12.05 6.40 -23.36
N ASP A 96 10.83 6.81 -23.74
CA ASP A 96 9.70 7.03 -22.81
C ASP A 96 8.78 5.80 -22.74
N ASP A 97 9.28 4.65 -23.20
CA ASP A 97 8.58 3.38 -23.11
C ASP A 97 9.00 2.64 -21.83
N GLU A 98 7.97 2.32 -21.04
CA GLU A 98 7.95 1.43 -19.85
C GLU A 98 8.29 1.96 -18.45
N GLN A 99 8.64 3.24 -18.24
CA GLN A 99 8.78 3.71 -16.85
C GLN A 99 7.40 3.94 -16.19
N MET A 100 7.15 3.26 -15.05
CA MET A 100 5.96 3.48 -14.22
C MET A 100 5.87 4.97 -13.87
N PRO A 101 4.68 5.59 -13.96
CA PRO A 101 4.60 7.04 -13.87
C PRO A 101 4.99 7.50 -12.47
N ARG A 102 5.69 8.63 -12.40
CA ARG A 102 5.93 9.28 -11.11
C ARG A 102 4.61 9.72 -10.52
N ARG A 103 4.38 9.36 -9.25
CA ARG A 103 3.19 9.75 -8.50
C ARG A 103 3.06 11.26 -8.49
N HIS A 104 1.85 11.77 -8.73
CA HIS A 104 1.60 13.20 -8.62
C HIS A 104 1.78 13.66 -7.17
N ALA A 105 2.36 14.84 -7.00
CA ALA A 105 2.71 15.35 -5.68
C ALA A 105 1.46 15.51 -4.80
N ARG A 106 1.57 15.10 -3.54
CA ARG A 106 0.55 15.33 -2.52
C ARG A 106 0.54 16.81 -2.13
N ALA A 107 -0.64 17.35 -1.85
CA ALA A 107 -0.81 18.74 -1.44
C ALA A 107 -0.22 19.02 -0.04
N ALA A 108 -0.11 18.01 0.82
CA ALA A 108 0.47 18.13 2.15
C ALA A 108 1.12 16.82 2.62
N THR A 109 2.20 16.94 3.40
CA THR A 109 2.98 15.83 3.99
C THR A 109 3.26 16.14 5.47
N GLY A 110 3.10 15.15 6.37
CA GLY A 110 3.36 15.28 7.81
C GLY A 110 2.56 14.30 8.69
N GLU A 111 3.01 14.05 9.92
CA GLU A 111 2.47 13.03 10.84
C GLU A 111 0.99 13.27 11.21
N VAL A 112 0.63 14.52 11.53
CA VAL A 112 -0.75 14.93 11.85
C VAL A 112 -1.70 14.71 10.65
N MET A 113 -1.19 14.94 9.44
CA MET A 113 -1.86 14.69 8.17
C MET A 113 -2.08 13.20 7.94
N MET A 114 -1.10 12.36 8.27
CA MET A 114 -1.20 10.90 8.14
C MET A 114 -2.23 10.31 9.10
N ASN A 115 -2.30 10.77 10.35
CA ASN A 115 -3.31 10.29 11.30
C ASN A 115 -4.74 10.62 10.83
N SER A 116 -4.94 11.84 10.34
CA SER A 116 -6.23 12.28 9.77
C SER A 116 -6.55 11.49 8.49
N TYR A 117 -5.54 11.22 7.65
CA TYR A 117 -5.69 10.39 6.45
C TYR A 117 -6.16 8.97 6.79
N PHE A 118 -5.55 8.32 7.79
CA PHE A 118 -5.97 6.98 8.22
C PHE A 118 -7.40 6.95 8.77
N ARG A 119 -7.82 7.98 9.53
CA ARG A 119 -9.21 8.11 9.98
C ARG A 119 -10.18 8.22 8.81
N ILE A 120 -9.86 9.07 7.81
CA ILE A 120 -10.66 9.21 6.58
C ILE A 120 -10.77 7.88 5.83
N LEU A 121 -9.69 7.11 5.72
CA LEU A 121 -9.71 5.80 5.06
C LEU A 121 -10.50 4.74 5.84
N ARG A 122 -10.50 4.78 7.17
CA ARG A 122 -11.26 3.83 8.01
C ARG A 122 -12.74 4.20 8.19
N HIS A 123 -13.13 5.42 7.85
CA HIS A 123 -14.49 5.90 7.99
C HIS A 123 -15.52 5.02 7.25
N ALA A 124 -16.52 4.50 7.94
CA ALA A 124 -17.61 3.73 7.32
C ALA A 124 -18.55 4.64 6.52
N GLU A 125 -19.10 4.18 5.39
CA GLU A 125 -19.99 4.99 4.54
C GLU A 125 -21.26 5.45 5.30
N ASP A 126 -21.67 4.70 6.32
CA ASP A 126 -22.92 4.89 7.07
C ASP A 126 -22.81 5.89 8.26
N ALA A 127 -21.60 6.38 8.56
CA ALA A 127 -21.36 7.32 9.65
C ALA A 127 -21.12 8.74 9.13
N PRO A 128 -21.48 9.80 9.88
CA PRO A 128 -21.06 11.15 9.54
C PRO A 128 -19.56 11.35 9.82
N MET A 129 -18.83 11.91 8.85
CA MET A 129 -17.40 12.21 8.98
C MET A 129 -17.18 13.34 9.99
N ASP A 130 -16.12 13.24 10.78
CA ASP A 130 -15.71 14.31 11.71
C ASP A 130 -15.47 15.61 10.93
N ALA A 131 -15.99 16.72 11.47
CA ALA A 131 -15.82 18.06 10.92
C ALA A 131 -14.34 18.45 10.76
N VAL A 132 -13.45 17.87 11.57
CA VAL A 132 -12.00 18.09 11.47
C VAL A 132 -11.38 17.39 10.25
N ASP A 133 -11.93 16.25 9.84
CA ASP A 133 -11.40 15.43 8.75
C ASP A 133 -11.99 15.82 7.37
N LEU A 134 -13.19 16.42 7.35
CA LEU A 134 -13.91 16.81 6.12
C LEU A 134 -13.13 17.75 5.19
N PRO A 135 -12.43 18.81 5.67
CA PRO A 135 -11.65 19.69 4.80
C PRO A 135 -10.51 18.94 4.10
N LEU A 136 -9.86 18.02 4.82
CA LEU A 136 -8.79 17.21 4.26
C LEU A 136 -9.32 16.21 3.23
N ALA A 137 -10.43 15.52 3.54
CA ALA A 137 -11.06 14.59 2.59
C ALA A 137 -11.44 15.29 1.27
N THR A 138 -11.95 16.52 1.37
CA THR A 138 -12.29 17.36 0.20
C THR A 138 -11.04 17.74 -0.59
N LEU A 139 -9.96 18.16 0.09
CA LEU A 139 -8.69 18.52 -0.55
C LEU A 139 -8.09 17.32 -1.30
N MET A 140 -8.13 16.14 -0.70
CA MET A 140 -7.64 14.90 -1.29
C MET A 140 -8.40 14.51 -2.56
N GLN A 141 -9.73 14.61 -2.52
CA GLN A 141 -10.57 14.34 -3.67
C GLN A 141 -10.30 15.33 -4.81
N ALA A 142 -10.14 16.62 -4.48
CA ALA A 142 -9.74 17.63 -5.46
C ALA A 142 -8.36 17.36 -6.07
N ALA A 143 -7.38 16.91 -5.26
CA ALA A 143 -6.04 16.57 -5.74
C ALA A 143 -6.05 15.35 -6.67
N ASN A 144 -6.83 14.31 -6.35
CA ASN A 144 -7.02 13.16 -7.24
C ASN A 144 -7.71 13.58 -8.55
N GLN A 145 -8.70 14.46 -8.49
CA GLN A 145 -9.40 14.94 -9.68
C GLN A 145 -8.48 15.73 -10.63
N ASP A 146 -7.62 16.59 -10.08
CA ASP A 146 -6.62 17.33 -10.87
C ASP A 146 -5.58 16.37 -11.47
N ALA A 147 -5.09 15.40 -10.67
CA ALA A 147 -4.21 14.35 -11.16
C ALA A 147 -4.85 13.53 -12.29
N PHE A 148 -6.11 13.12 -12.15
CA PHE A 148 -6.82 12.37 -13.18
C PHE A 148 -6.94 13.17 -14.49
N THR A 149 -7.24 14.46 -14.39
CA THR A 149 -7.33 15.36 -15.57
C THR A 149 -5.97 15.46 -16.28
N LYS A 150 -4.89 15.62 -15.51
CA LYS A 150 -3.51 15.63 -16.02
C LYS A 150 -3.13 14.29 -16.64
N TRP A 151 -3.45 13.18 -15.99
CA TRP A 151 -3.21 11.83 -16.51
C TRP A 151 -3.92 11.60 -17.85
N CYS A 152 -5.19 11.97 -17.93
CA CYS A 152 -5.96 11.93 -19.18
C CYS A 152 -5.34 12.81 -20.27
N SER A 153 -4.77 13.97 -19.92
CA SER A 153 -4.09 14.84 -20.88
C SER A 153 -2.80 14.21 -21.40
N LEU A 154 -1.95 13.71 -20.50
CA LEU A 154 -0.62 13.21 -20.81
C LEU A 154 -0.66 11.86 -21.55
N TYR A 155 -1.51 10.94 -21.10
CA TYR A 155 -1.44 9.54 -21.54
C TYR A 155 -2.60 9.10 -22.44
N ARG A 156 -3.46 10.03 -22.90
CA ARG A 156 -4.61 9.69 -23.76
C ARG A 156 -4.21 9.03 -25.06
N LYS A 157 -3.14 9.49 -25.72
CA LYS A 157 -2.66 8.86 -26.96
C LYS A 157 -2.10 7.46 -26.69
N ARG A 158 -1.30 7.32 -25.63
CA ARG A 158 -0.64 6.07 -25.23
C ARG A 158 -1.64 4.96 -24.92
N PHE A 159 -2.58 5.21 -24.01
CA PHE A 159 -3.55 4.19 -23.58
C PHE A 159 -4.85 4.19 -24.40
N LYS A 160 -5.02 5.10 -25.37
CA LYS A 160 -6.29 5.31 -26.10
C LYS A 160 -7.46 5.59 -25.14
N ILE A 161 -7.22 6.48 -24.18
CA ILE A 161 -8.20 6.84 -23.15
C ILE A 161 -9.44 7.47 -23.83
N PRO A 162 -10.67 7.03 -23.49
CA PRO A 162 -11.90 7.60 -24.03
C PRO A 162 -11.97 9.12 -23.90
N ALA A 163 -12.74 9.75 -24.79
CA ALA A 163 -13.03 11.18 -24.68
C ALA A 163 -13.85 11.42 -23.40
N THR A 164 -13.29 12.22 -22.50
CA THR A 164 -13.90 12.55 -21.21
C THR A 164 -14.48 13.96 -21.22
N LYS A 165 -15.59 14.19 -20.52
CA LYS A 165 -16.19 15.53 -20.36
C LYS A 165 -15.28 16.42 -19.49
N ARG A 166 -15.51 17.74 -19.54
CA ARG A 166 -14.71 18.77 -18.84
C ARG A 166 -14.62 18.62 -17.31
N ARG A 167 -15.47 17.78 -16.69
CA ARG A 167 -15.47 17.44 -15.26
C ARG A 167 -15.58 15.92 -15.04
N ALA A 168 -14.94 15.16 -15.91
CA ALA A 168 -15.03 13.71 -15.82
C ALA A 168 -14.31 13.17 -14.58
N GLN A 169 -14.91 12.17 -13.96
CA GLN A 169 -14.36 11.42 -12.84
C GLN A 169 -13.77 10.10 -13.35
N PRO A 170 -12.84 9.48 -12.62
CA PRO A 170 -12.37 8.12 -12.94
C PRO A 170 -13.54 7.12 -13.06
N ALA A 171 -14.60 7.31 -12.27
CA ALA A 171 -15.84 6.54 -12.32
C ALA A 171 -16.51 6.55 -13.71
N ASP A 172 -16.40 7.64 -14.49
CA ASP A 172 -17.04 7.77 -15.80
C ASP A 172 -16.44 6.85 -16.87
N ILE A 173 -15.17 6.45 -16.69
CA ILE A 173 -14.46 5.54 -17.60
C ILE A 173 -14.11 4.21 -16.93
N ARG A 174 -14.76 3.88 -15.80
CA ARG A 174 -14.44 2.73 -14.97
C ARG A 174 -14.51 1.40 -15.72
N THR A 175 -15.59 1.14 -16.45
CA THR A 175 -15.74 -0.09 -17.24
C THR A 175 -14.60 -0.27 -18.24
N TRP A 176 -14.16 0.83 -18.85
CA TRP A 176 -13.01 0.82 -19.76
C TRP A 176 -11.68 0.59 -19.01
N LEU A 177 -11.50 1.20 -17.82
CA LEU A 177 -10.31 0.98 -17.00
C LEU A 177 -10.19 -0.47 -16.54
N ILE A 178 -11.29 -1.12 -16.15
CA ILE A 178 -11.31 -2.53 -15.75
C ILE A 178 -10.92 -3.43 -16.93
N ALA A 179 -11.43 -3.13 -18.13
CA ALA A 179 -11.06 -3.84 -19.35
C ALA A 179 -9.60 -3.64 -19.77
N GLN A 180 -8.90 -2.62 -19.25
CA GLN A 180 -7.50 -2.32 -19.56
C GLN A 180 -6.63 -2.26 -18.29
N PRO A 181 -6.18 -3.41 -17.75
CA PRO A 181 -5.45 -3.49 -16.49
C PRO A 181 -4.17 -2.64 -16.42
N MET A 182 -3.48 -2.47 -17.56
CA MET A 182 -2.27 -1.64 -17.61
C MET A 182 -2.57 -0.16 -17.42
N ALA A 183 -3.64 0.35 -18.05
CA ALA A 183 -4.05 1.75 -17.89
C ALA A 183 -4.56 2.01 -16.46
N LEU A 184 -5.27 1.04 -15.88
CA LEU A 184 -5.73 1.08 -14.50
C LEU A 184 -4.54 1.15 -13.52
N ARG A 185 -3.58 0.22 -13.62
CA ARG A 185 -2.37 0.21 -12.76
C ARG A 185 -1.60 1.52 -12.89
N HIS A 186 -1.44 2.02 -14.12
CA HIS A 186 -0.76 3.28 -14.38
C HIS A 186 -1.50 4.49 -13.78
N LEU A 187 -2.83 4.53 -13.83
CA LEU A 187 -3.62 5.58 -13.20
C LEU A 187 -3.41 5.57 -11.67
N PHE A 188 -3.55 4.41 -11.02
CA PHE A 188 -3.38 4.28 -9.57
C PHE A 188 -1.94 4.55 -9.10
N ALA A 189 -0.95 4.28 -9.93
CA ALA A 189 0.44 4.69 -9.70
C ALA A 189 0.60 6.22 -9.77
N PHE A 190 -0.14 6.88 -10.67
CA PHE A 190 -0.07 8.34 -10.87
C PHE A 190 -0.82 9.16 -9.82
N LEU A 191 -1.95 8.66 -9.29
CA LEU A 191 -2.78 9.43 -8.33
C LEU A 191 -2.03 9.75 -7.02
N PRO A 192 -2.22 10.95 -6.42
CA PRO A 192 -1.58 11.30 -5.14
C PRO A 192 -2.15 10.48 -3.95
N TYR A 193 -3.44 10.15 -4.00
CA TYR A 193 -4.16 9.38 -2.97
C TYR A 193 -4.96 8.22 -3.59
N PRO A 194 -4.29 7.16 -4.09
CA PRO A 194 -4.95 6.06 -4.78
C PRO A 194 -5.90 5.26 -3.88
N GLU A 195 -5.58 5.14 -2.58
CA GLU A 195 -6.41 4.39 -1.63
C GLU A 195 -7.75 5.10 -1.40
N ARG A 196 -7.75 6.43 -1.45
CA ARG A 196 -8.98 7.22 -1.37
C ARG A 196 -9.86 7.02 -2.60
N GLU A 197 -9.27 6.96 -3.79
CA GLU A 197 -10.00 6.67 -5.03
C GLU A 197 -10.58 5.25 -5.03
N ALA A 198 -9.77 4.25 -4.65
CA ALA A 198 -10.20 2.85 -4.57
C ALA A 198 -11.39 2.67 -3.61
N LYS A 199 -11.40 3.40 -2.50
CA LYS A 199 -12.48 3.34 -1.51
C LYS A 199 -13.85 3.75 -2.08
N ASP A 200 -13.87 4.63 -3.07
CA ASP A 200 -15.12 5.09 -3.69
C ASP A 200 -15.62 4.14 -4.80
N TRP A 201 -14.91 3.02 -5.05
CA TRP A 201 -15.30 1.99 -6.01
C TRP A 201 -15.99 0.83 -5.29
N LYS A 202 -17.31 0.70 -5.45
CA LYS A 202 -18.09 -0.38 -4.80
C LYS A 202 -17.85 -1.71 -5.50
N LEU A 203 -17.87 -2.81 -4.73
CA LEU A 203 -17.60 -4.16 -5.25
C LEU A 203 -18.53 -4.54 -6.41
N GLU A 204 -19.82 -4.21 -6.29
CA GLU A 204 -20.84 -4.43 -7.33
C GLU A 204 -20.51 -3.76 -8.67
N GLN A 205 -19.65 -2.74 -8.65
CA GLN A 205 -19.25 -1.96 -9.82
C GLN A 205 -17.94 -2.48 -10.45
N LEU A 206 -17.33 -3.51 -9.86
CA LEU A 206 -16.08 -4.14 -10.31
C LEU A 206 -16.29 -5.50 -10.97
N GLU A 207 -17.44 -6.14 -10.75
CA GLU A 207 -17.76 -7.49 -11.25
C GLU A 207 -18.43 -7.50 -12.64
N ALA A 208 -18.10 -6.53 -13.51
CA ALA A 208 -18.66 -6.45 -14.86
C ALA A 208 -18.07 -7.49 -15.83
#